data_AF-G2E742-F1
#
_entry.id   AF-G2E742-F1
#
_cell.length_a   1.000
_cell.length_b   1.000
_cell.length_c   1.000
_cell.angle_alpha   90.00
_cell.angle_beta   90.00
_cell.angle_gamma   90.00
#
_symmetry.space_group_name_H-M   'P 1'
#
loop_
_entity.id
_entity.type
_entity.pdbx_description
1 polymer ?
#
loop_
_entity_poly.entity_id
_entity_poly.type
_entity_poly.pdbx_seq_one_letter_code
_entity_poly.pdbx_strand_id
1 'polypeptide(L)'
;MADAKSIPDDLKNLPEYPLDRAVKLWALVFRDIALYPTTEEQRQYQSAWREIARILRSTGKVQCKETSVTLPPPEPSPFDRRDECHRTRIQKTIREWITGPDFAALFAEKGRPGVIGFGDEPTPSVGQLDKPLREIERRTLLTIIEALAQHAKIDTTHHEAAGTTIAKLTDEIGAHVDSGTIARHLKKIPDAIEARTK
;
A
#
# COMPACT_ATOMS: atom_id res chain seq x y z
N MET A 1 5.18 16.62 41.90
CA MET A 1 3.79 16.53 41.42
C MET A 1 3.76 17.23 40.07
N ALA A 2 3.67 16.46 38.99
CA ALA A 2 3.75 16.99 37.63
C ALA A 2 2.36 17.01 37.00
N ASP A 3 1.97 18.17 36.50
CA ASP A 3 0.66 18.46 35.92
C ASP A 3 0.38 17.64 34.66
N ALA A 4 -0.73 16.91 34.67
CA ALA A 4 -1.25 16.21 33.50
C ALA A 4 -1.81 17.23 32.50
N LYS A 5 -1.12 17.41 31.37
CA LYS A 5 -1.62 18.21 30.24
C LYS A 5 -2.94 17.65 29.73
N SER A 6 -3.96 18.49 29.68
CA SER A 6 -5.29 18.13 29.17
C SER A 6 -5.23 17.70 27.71
N ILE A 7 -5.90 16.60 27.39
CA ILE A 7 -6.05 16.09 26.03
C ILE A 7 -6.94 17.07 25.23
N PRO A 8 -6.56 17.48 24.00
CA PRO A 8 -7.37 18.36 23.15
C PRO A 8 -8.79 17.81 22.93
N ASP A 9 -9.81 18.66 23.01
CA ASP A 9 -11.22 18.28 22.87
C ASP A 9 -11.54 17.63 21.52
N ASP A 10 -10.76 17.91 20.49
CA ASP A 10 -10.93 17.38 19.14
C ASP A 10 -10.72 15.86 19.05
N LEU A 11 -10.03 15.26 20.03
CA LEU A 11 -9.79 13.81 20.10
C LEU A 11 -10.91 13.06 20.83
N LYS A 12 -11.88 13.75 21.46
CA LYS A 12 -12.97 13.11 22.20
C LYS A 12 -14.12 12.63 21.30
N ASN A 13 -14.18 13.11 20.05
CA ASN A 13 -15.26 12.84 19.11
C ASN A 13 -14.85 11.96 17.91
N LEU A 14 -13.68 11.32 17.97
CA LEU A 14 -13.33 10.31 16.97
C LEU A 14 -14.24 9.08 17.16
N PRO A 15 -14.87 8.55 16.10
CA PRO A 15 -15.67 7.33 16.22
C PRO A 15 -14.78 6.22 16.76
N GLU A 16 -15.26 5.50 17.79
CA GLU A 16 -14.61 4.30 18.31
C GLU A 16 -14.58 3.25 17.20
N TYR A 17 -13.54 3.30 16.36
CA TYR A 17 -13.17 2.13 15.57
C TYR A 17 -12.76 1.05 16.56
N PRO A 18 -13.28 -0.18 16.45
CA PRO A 18 -12.86 -1.26 17.32
C PRO A 18 -11.37 -1.49 17.05
N LEU A 19 -10.52 -0.93 17.92
CA LEU A 19 -9.07 -1.11 17.90
C LEU A 19 -8.71 -2.59 17.73
N ASP A 20 -9.56 -3.45 18.27
CA ASP A 20 -9.49 -4.91 18.18
C ASP A 20 -9.48 -5.43 16.73
N ARG A 21 -10.21 -4.82 15.79
CA ARG A 21 -10.27 -5.27 14.39
C ARG A 21 -9.05 -4.83 13.58
N ALA A 22 -8.57 -3.60 13.81
CA ALA A 22 -7.34 -3.10 13.21
C ALA A 22 -6.11 -3.87 13.74
N VAL A 23 -6.06 -4.15 15.05
CA VAL A 23 -5.00 -4.95 15.69
C VAL A 23 -5.04 -6.41 15.21
N LYS A 24 -6.23 -7.01 15.03
CA LYS A 24 -6.38 -8.36 14.47
C LYS A 24 -5.96 -8.45 13.00
N LEU A 25 -6.37 -7.48 12.17
CA LEU A 25 -5.95 -7.41 10.76
C LEU A 25 -4.43 -7.21 10.65
N TRP A 26 -3.86 -6.35 11.49
CA TRP A 26 -2.42 -6.17 11.56
C TRP A 26 -1.68 -7.40 12.07
N ALA A 27 -2.19 -8.11 13.08
CA ALA A 27 -1.59 -9.34 13.60
C ALA A 27 -1.59 -10.47 12.54
N LEU A 28 -2.62 -10.53 11.68
CA LEU A 28 -2.67 -11.46 10.56
C LEU A 28 -1.64 -11.12 9.49
N VAL A 29 -1.55 -9.85 9.09
CA VAL A 29 -0.53 -9.36 8.16
C VAL A 29 0.88 -9.63 8.69
N PHE A 30 1.11 -9.45 10.00
CA PHE A 30 2.43 -9.62 10.61
C PHE A 30 2.83 -11.09 10.82
N ARG A 31 1.86 -11.98 11.11
CA ARG A 31 2.08 -13.42 11.17
C ARG A 31 2.58 -13.98 9.82
N ASP A 32 2.13 -13.41 8.72
CA ASP A 32 2.55 -13.81 7.37
C ASP A 32 3.91 -13.19 6.98
N ILE A 33 4.25 -12.00 7.50
CA ILE A 33 5.59 -11.38 7.32
C ILE A 33 6.68 -12.13 8.12
N ALA A 34 6.32 -12.78 9.23
CA ALA A 34 7.26 -13.55 10.06
C ALA A 34 7.77 -14.85 9.41
N LEU A 35 7.24 -15.24 8.23
CA LEU A 35 7.66 -16.43 7.49
C LEU A 35 8.75 -16.16 6.43
N TYR A 36 9.21 -14.91 6.30
CA TYR A 36 10.34 -14.55 5.41
C TYR A 36 11.67 -14.54 6.18
N PRO A 37 12.78 -15.07 5.62
CA PRO A 37 14.05 -15.12 6.33
C PRO A 37 14.72 -13.74 6.44
N THR A 38 14.99 -13.38 7.70
CA THR A 38 15.97 -12.42 8.24
C THR A 38 16.53 -11.33 7.31
N THR A 39 15.83 -10.20 7.22
CA THR A 39 16.40 -8.91 6.82
C THR A 39 16.51 -7.95 8.00
N GLU A 40 17.42 -6.97 7.93
CA GLU A 40 17.59 -5.92 8.95
C GLU A 40 16.30 -5.12 9.20
N GLU A 41 15.48 -5.00 8.16
CA GLU A 41 14.15 -4.39 8.21
C GLU A 41 13.23 -5.11 9.21
N GLN A 42 13.25 -6.45 9.29
CA GLN A 42 12.47 -7.19 10.29
C GLN A 42 12.85 -6.80 11.73
N ARG A 43 14.12 -6.52 12.00
CA ARG A 43 14.56 -6.08 13.35
C ARG A 43 14.03 -4.70 13.68
N GLN A 44 14.05 -3.78 12.71
CA GLN A 44 13.50 -2.45 12.88
C GLN A 44 11.99 -2.50 13.11
N TYR A 45 11.26 -3.32 12.35
CA TYR A 45 9.83 -3.54 12.55
C TYR A 45 9.50 -4.22 13.88
N GLN A 46 10.27 -5.23 14.31
CA GLN A 46 10.10 -5.86 15.62
C GLN A 46 10.39 -4.88 16.77
N SER A 47 11.39 -4.01 16.61
CA SER A 47 11.71 -2.97 17.61
C SER A 47 10.57 -1.95 17.73
N ALA A 48 10.08 -1.44 16.60
CA ALA A 48 8.93 -0.54 16.56
C ALA A 48 7.68 -1.18 17.19
N TRP A 49 7.44 -2.46 16.94
CA TRP A 49 6.33 -3.18 17.55
C TRP A 49 6.47 -3.38 19.05
N ARG A 50 7.67 -3.65 19.57
CA ARG A 50 7.91 -3.71 21.02
C ARG A 50 7.61 -2.37 21.69
N GLU A 51 7.93 -1.27 21.02
CA GLU A 51 7.62 0.09 21.47
C GLU A 51 6.11 0.32 21.53
N ILE A 52 5.40 0.03 20.44
CA ILE A 52 3.94 0.18 20.34
C ILE A 52 3.24 -0.72 21.36
N ALA A 53 3.65 -1.98 21.51
CA ALA A 53 3.09 -2.89 22.50
C ALA A 53 3.37 -2.44 23.94
N ARG A 54 4.48 -1.73 24.19
CA ARG A 54 4.76 -1.14 25.51
C ARG A 54 3.84 0.04 25.79
N ILE A 55 3.62 0.92 24.79
CA ILE A 55 2.69 2.05 24.88
C ILE A 55 1.26 1.53 25.09
N LEU A 56 0.84 0.53 24.34
CA LEU A 56 -0.51 -0.04 24.50
C LEU A 56 -0.69 -0.68 25.88
N ARG A 57 0.33 -1.36 26.42
CA ARG A 57 0.30 -1.88 27.80
C ARG A 57 0.26 -0.77 28.85
N SER A 58 0.97 0.35 28.65
CA SER A 58 0.96 1.46 29.62
C SER A 58 -0.38 2.20 29.64
N THR A 59 -1.19 2.12 28.58
CA THR A 59 -2.53 2.71 28.55
C THR A 59 -3.59 1.93 29.35
N GLY A 60 -3.26 0.75 29.90
CA GLY A 60 -4.16 -0.03 30.77
C GLY A 60 -5.40 -0.62 30.09
N LYS A 61 -5.56 -0.43 28.77
CA LYS A 61 -6.76 -0.81 28.00
C LYS A 61 -6.71 -2.19 27.37
N VAL A 62 -5.60 -2.93 27.49
CA VAL A 62 -5.45 -4.24 26.84
C VAL A 62 -4.86 -5.28 27.80
N GLN A 63 -5.70 -6.21 28.28
CA GLN A 63 -5.24 -7.45 28.89
C GLN A 63 -4.86 -8.45 27.78
N CYS A 64 -3.64 -8.38 27.27
CA CYS A 64 -3.10 -9.45 26.43
C CYS A 64 -2.71 -10.63 27.32
N LYS A 65 -3.45 -11.75 27.25
CA LYS A 65 -2.95 -13.04 27.76
C LYS A 65 -1.79 -13.48 26.88
N GLU A 66 -0.61 -13.54 27.47
CA GLU A 66 0.62 -13.95 26.80
C GLU A 66 0.57 -15.47 26.56
N THR A 67 0.07 -15.90 25.40
CA THR A 67 0.23 -17.28 24.94
C THR A 67 1.65 -17.44 24.44
N SER A 68 2.51 -18.05 25.25
CA SER A 68 3.85 -18.49 24.85
C SER A 68 3.74 -19.55 23.76
N VAL A 69 3.99 -19.15 22.50
CA VAL A 69 4.12 -20.09 21.39
C VAL A 69 5.61 -20.44 21.25
N THR A 70 5.96 -21.67 21.61
CA THR A 70 7.29 -22.24 21.36
C THR A 70 7.37 -22.62 19.88
N LEU A 71 8.22 -21.93 19.12
CA LEU A 71 8.45 -22.23 17.70
C LEU A 71 9.42 -23.41 17.56
N PRO A 72 9.12 -24.41 16.71
CA PRO A 72 10.05 -25.48 16.39
C PRO A 72 11.22 -24.96 15.54
N PRO A 73 12.40 -25.63 15.60
CA PRO A 73 13.60 -25.22 14.87
C PRO A 73 13.38 -25.31 13.34
N PRO A 74 14.02 -24.42 12.55
CA PRO A 74 13.82 -24.35 11.11
C PRO A 74 14.45 -25.54 10.39
N GLU A 75 13.64 -26.28 9.62
CA GLU A 75 14.13 -27.28 8.67
C GLU A 75 14.72 -26.62 7.40
N PRO A 76 15.78 -27.18 6.79
CA PRO A 76 16.33 -26.67 5.54
C PRO A 76 15.37 -26.88 4.35
N SER A 77 15.29 -25.87 3.49
CA SER A 77 14.17 -25.68 2.56
C SER A 77 14.33 -26.37 1.19
N PRO A 78 13.27 -27.00 0.66
CA PRO A 78 13.14 -27.35 -0.76
C PRO A 78 12.27 -26.28 -1.49
N PHE A 79 12.88 -25.21 -2.00
CA PHE A 79 12.24 -24.24 -2.89
C PHE A 79 12.46 -24.67 -4.35
N ASP A 80 11.40 -24.92 -5.15
CA ASP A 80 10.87 -23.91 -6.09
C ASP A 80 9.33 -23.95 -6.30
N ARG A 81 8.58 -24.84 -5.63
CA ARG A 81 7.12 -25.00 -5.93
C ARG A 81 6.16 -24.20 -5.06
N ARG A 82 6.61 -23.55 -3.97
CA ARG A 82 5.73 -22.80 -3.06
C ARG A 82 5.48 -21.35 -3.47
N ASP A 83 6.40 -20.74 -4.22
CA ASP A 83 6.28 -19.33 -4.61
C ASP A 83 5.16 -19.09 -5.63
N GLU A 84 4.91 -20.05 -6.52
CA GLU A 84 3.83 -19.98 -7.51
C GLU A 84 2.43 -20.02 -6.85
N CYS A 85 2.27 -20.87 -5.82
CA CYS A 85 1.03 -20.97 -5.04
C CYS A 85 0.79 -19.71 -4.19
N HIS A 86 1.86 -19.06 -3.75
CA HIS A 86 1.78 -17.84 -2.94
C HIS A 86 1.45 -16.60 -3.78
N ARG A 87 2.05 -16.46 -4.96
CA ARG A 87 1.79 -15.37 -5.91
C ARG A 87 0.33 -15.40 -6.39
N THR A 88 -0.18 -16.58 -6.73
CA THR A 88 -1.59 -16.77 -7.14
C THR A 88 -2.56 -16.48 -6.00
N ARG A 89 -2.19 -16.72 -4.74
CA ARG A 89 -3.02 -16.39 -3.58
C ARG A 89 -3.09 -14.89 -3.31
N ILE A 90 -1.97 -14.17 -3.42
CA ILE A 90 -1.95 -12.70 -3.27
C ILE A 90 -2.76 -12.04 -4.41
N GLN A 91 -2.53 -12.47 -5.66
CA GLN A 91 -3.28 -11.95 -6.79
C GLN A 91 -4.79 -12.23 -6.67
N LYS A 92 -5.16 -13.41 -6.17
CA LYS A 92 -6.56 -13.76 -5.89
C LYS A 92 -7.16 -12.85 -4.81
N THR A 93 -6.46 -12.61 -3.70
CA THR A 93 -6.94 -11.73 -2.62
C THR A 93 -7.09 -10.29 -3.10
N ILE A 94 -6.14 -9.75 -3.87
CA ILE A 94 -6.24 -8.40 -4.43
C ILE A 94 -7.42 -8.30 -5.41
N ARG A 95 -7.59 -9.32 -6.27
CA ARG A 95 -8.72 -9.38 -7.21
C ARG A 95 -10.04 -9.43 -6.47
N GLU A 96 -10.19 -10.34 -5.50
CA GLU A 96 -11.39 -10.48 -4.67
C GLU A 96 -11.69 -9.22 -3.86
N TRP A 97 -10.67 -8.48 -3.44
CA TRP A 97 -10.85 -7.21 -2.76
C TRP A 97 -11.34 -6.13 -3.72
N ILE A 98 -10.68 -5.94 -4.88
CA ILE A 98 -11.08 -4.93 -5.89
C ILE A 98 -12.47 -5.20 -6.46
N THR A 99 -12.81 -6.47 -6.71
CA THR A 99 -14.12 -6.87 -7.26
C THR A 99 -15.15 -7.19 -6.19
N GLY A 100 -14.77 -7.08 -4.91
CA GLY A 100 -15.63 -7.42 -3.77
C GLY A 100 -16.70 -6.36 -3.54
N PRO A 101 -17.87 -6.76 -3.00
CA PRO A 101 -18.97 -5.84 -2.70
C PRO A 101 -18.56 -4.77 -1.68
N ASP A 102 -17.58 -5.04 -0.81
CA ASP A 102 -17.06 -4.07 0.17
C ASP A 102 -16.25 -2.95 -0.49
N PHE A 103 -15.50 -3.23 -1.55
CA PHE A 103 -14.77 -2.20 -2.30
C PHE A 103 -15.76 -1.36 -3.12
N ALA A 104 -16.74 -2.00 -3.78
CA ALA A 104 -17.84 -1.27 -4.40
C ALA A 104 -18.62 -0.42 -3.38
N ALA A 105 -18.84 -0.91 -2.16
CA ALA A 105 -19.49 -0.17 -1.08
C ALA A 105 -18.64 1.02 -0.59
N LEU A 106 -17.31 0.88 -0.51
CA LEU A 106 -16.40 2.00 -0.18
C LEU A 106 -16.52 3.17 -1.16
N PHE A 107 -16.90 2.91 -2.42
CA PHE A 107 -17.13 3.96 -3.42
C PHE A 107 -18.62 4.31 -3.63
N ALA A 108 -19.54 3.40 -3.30
CA ALA A 108 -20.99 3.63 -3.34
C ALA A 108 -21.49 4.40 -2.11
N GLU A 109 -20.73 4.44 -1.00
CA GLU A 109 -21.05 5.21 0.21
C GLU A 109 -20.68 6.71 0.07
N LYS A 110 -20.97 7.31 -1.09
CA LYS A 110 -21.13 8.76 -1.25
C LYS A 110 -22.61 9.11 -1.34
N GLY A 111 -23.30 8.78 -0.26
CA GLY A 111 -24.58 9.36 0.13
C GLY A 111 -24.48 9.91 1.56
N ARG A 112 -23.44 10.69 1.88
CA ARG A 112 -23.38 11.44 3.16
C ARG A 112 -23.97 12.83 2.96
N PRO A 113 -25.16 13.12 3.53
CA PRO A 113 -25.66 14.49 3.62
C PRO A 113 -24.86 15.23 4.70
N GLY A 114 -24.12 16.28 4.32
CA GLY A 114 -23.51 17.19 5.31
C GLY A 114 -22.10 17.70 5.05
N VAL A 115 -21.56 17.60 3.83
CA VAL A 115 -20.31 18.31 3.48
C VAL A 115 -20.66 19.56 2.68
N ILE A 116 -20.46 20.70 3.35
CA ILE A 116 -20.24 22.07 2.87
C ILE A 116 -20.27 22.22 1.33
N GLY A 117 -21.22 23.01 0.84
CA GLY A 117 -21.56 23.17 -0.56
C GLY A 117 -20.38 23.42 -1.51
N PHE A 118 -20.09 22.42 -2.33
CA PHE A 118 -19.60 22.65 -3.69
C PHE A 118 -20.84 22.91 -4.55
N GLY A 119 -21.14 24.19 -4.76
CA GLY A 119 -22.21 24.60 -5.67
C GLY A 119 -21.92 24.09 -7.09
N ASP A 120 -22.97 23.66 -7.78
CA ASP A 120 -23.09 23.41 -9.23
C ASP A 120 -21.79 23.51 -10.03
N GLU A 121 -20.82 22.63 -9.73
CA GLU A 121 -19.58 22.60 -10.48
C GLU A 121 -19.94 21.99 -11.83
N PRO A 122 -19.76 22.71 -12.95
CA PRO A 122 -20.16 22.23 -14.25
C PRO A 122 -19.42 20.92 -14.49
N THR A 123 -20.18 19.82 -14.62
CA THR A 123 -19.65 18.53 -15.04
C THR A 123 -18.71 18.77 -16.22
N PRO A 124 -17.42 18.36 -16.12
CA PRO A 124 -16.44 18.68 -17.14
C PRO A 124 -16.97 18.14 -18.47
N SER A 125 -17.27 19.05 -19.38
CA SER A 125 -17.77 18.70 -20.69
C SER A 125 -16.74 17.80 -21.37
N VAL A 126 -17.23 16.73 -22.01
CA VAL A 126 -16.44 15.64 -22.60
C VAL A 126 -15.36 16.12 -23.59
N GLY A 127 -15.41 17.39 -24.04
CA GLY A 127 -14.40 18.03 -24.88
C GLY A 127 -13.11 18.50 -24.19
N GLN A 128 -12.88 18.20 -22.91
CA GLN A 128 -11.62 18.56 -22.22
C GLN A 128 -10.60 17.42 -22.07
N LEU A 129 -10.93 16.20 -22.49
CA LEU A 129 -10.09 15.01 -22.29
C LEU A 129 -8.83 14.98 -23.16
N ASP A 130 -8.79 15.75 -24.25
CA ASP A 130 -7.65 15.80 -25.17
C ASP A 130 -6.58 16.84 -24.79
N LYS A 131 -6.72 17.48 -23.62
CA LYS A 131 -5.71 18.44 -23.17
C LYS A 131 -4.41 17.70 -22.86
N PRO A 132 -3.26 18.08 -23.46
CA PRO A 132 -1.99 17.46 -23.15
C PRO A 132 -1.66 17.69 -21.67
N LEU A 133 -1.24 16.62 -20.99
CA LEU A 133 -0.83 16.69 -19.58
C LEU A 133 0.24 17.76 -19.37
N ARG A 134 0.10 18.53 -18.30
CA ARG A 134 1.11 19.50 -17.87
C ARG A 134 2.39 18.77 -17.49
N GLU A 135 3.51 19.48 -17.52
CA GLU A 135 4.82 18.90 -17.18
C GLU A 135 4.86 18.35 -15.74
N ILE A 136 4.25 19.09 -14.80
CA ILE A 136 4.16 18.69 -13.38
C ILE A 136 3.34 17.41 -13.22
N GLU A 137 2.22 17.29 -13.95
CA GLU A 137 1.37 16.10 -13.94
C GLU A 137 2.14 14.88 -14.49
N ARG A 138 2.85 15.06 -15.60
CA ARG A 138 3.70 14.02 -16.19
C ARG A 138 4.80 13.56 -15.23
N ARG A 139 5.51 14.49 -14.57
CA ARG A 139 6.54 14.13 -13.57
C ARG A 139 5.93 13.35 -12.41
N THR A 140 4.78 13.80 -11.91
CA THR A 140 4.08 13.12 -10.82
C THR A 140 3.71 11.69 -11.20
N LEU A 141 3.17 11.48 -12.40
CA LEU A 141 2.85 10.14 -12.91
C LEU A 141 4.11 9.26 -13.02
N LEU A 142 5.23 9.80 -13.53
CA LEU A 142 6.50 9.05 -13.61
C LEU A 142 7.02 8.65 -12.22
N THR A 143 6.92 9.53 -11.21
CA THR A 143 7.30 9.18 -9.83
C THR A 143 6.40 8.08 -9.25
N ILE A 144 5.10 8.12 -9.53
CA ILE A 144 4.17 7.07 -9.07
C ILE A 144 4.51 5.72 -9.73
N ILE A 145 4.78 5.73 -11.04
CA ILE A 145 5.19 4.54 -11.79
C ILE A 145 6.46 3.94 -11.18
N GLU A 146 7.45 4.77 -10.84
CA GLU A 146 8.68 4.30 -10.19
C GLU A 146 8.39 3.62 -8.85
N ALA A 147 7.60 4.24 -7.99
CA ALA A 147 7.26 3.67 -6.69
C ALA A 147 6.56 2.31 -6.82
N LEU A 148 5.65 2.18 -7.79
CA LEU A 148 4.96 0.92 -8.08
C LEU A 148 5.92 -0.14 -8.65
N ALA A 149 6.85 0.26 -9.52
CA ALA A 149 7.84 -0.64 -10.08
C ALA A 149 8.80 -1.18 -9.01
N GLN A 150 9.27 -0.33 -8.10
CA GLN A 150 10.08 -0.73 -6.95
C GLN A 150 9.32 -1.72 -6.04
N HIS A 151 8.05 -1.45 -5.76
CA HIS A 151 7.20 -2.36 -4.99
C HIS A 151 7.01 -3.72 -5.70
N ALA A 152 6.90 -3.70 -7.04
CA ALA A 152 6.82 -4.90 -7.86
C ALA A 152 8.18 -5.59 -8.09
N LYS A 153 9.28 -5.05 -7.54
CA LYS A 153 10.66 -5.50 -7.75
C LYS A 153 11.08 -5.51 -9.23
N ILE A 154 10.55 -4.56 -10.01
CA ILE A 154 10.94 -4.33 -11.40
C ILE A 154 12.05 -3.29 -11.39
N ASP A 155 13.23 -3.68 -11.89
CA ASP A 155 14.37 -2.77 -12.00
C ASP A 155 14.18 -1.81 -13.18
N THR A 156 13.79 -0.57 -12.87
CA THR A 156 13.54 0.49 -13.85
C THR A 156 14.82 1.10 -14.42
N THR A 157 16.01 0.79 -13.89
CA THR A 157 17.29 1.23 -14.46
C THR A 157 17.57 0.53 -15.79
N HIS A 158 17.09 -0.70 -15.96
CA HIS A 158 17.17 -1.47 -17.20
C HIS A 158 15.90 -1.26 -18.04
N HIS A 159 15.74 -0.05 -18.59
CA HIS A 159 14.50 0.42 -19.22
C HIS A 159 13.88 -0.53 -20.25
N GLU A 160 14.68 -1.19 -21.09
CA GLU A 160 14.18 -2.11 -22.13
C GLU A 160 13.61 -3.41 -21.52
N ALA A 161 14.27 -3.95 -20.50
CA ALA A 161 13.84 -5.15 -19.79
C ALA A 161 12.60 -4.88 -18.92
N ALA A 162 12.59 -3.74 -18.21
CA ALA A 162 11.44 -3.27 -17.48
C ALA A 162 10.25 -3.01 -18.41
N GLY A 163 10.47 -2.35 -19.56
CA GLY A 163 9.44 -2.09 -20.56
C GLY A 163 8.81 -3.36 -21.10
N THR A 164 9.62 -4.39 -21.38
CA THR A 164 9.13 -5.71 -21.81
C THR A 164 8.29 -6.39 -20.72
N THR A 165 8.71 -6.29 -19.46
CA THR A 165 7.99 -6.88 -18.32
C THR A 165 6.65 -6.19 -18.10
N ILE A 166 6.64 -4.85 -18.13
CA ILE A 166 5.42 -4.05 -17.96
C ILE A 166 4.46 -4.29 -19.13
N ALA A 167 4.96 -4.35 -20.37
CA ALA A 167 4.12 -4.63 -21.55
C ALA A 167 3.35 -5.96 -21.40
N LYS A 168 4.01 -7.02 -20.90
CA LYS A 168 3.35 -8.29 -20.60
C LYS A 168 2.25 -8.14 -19.54
N LEU A 169 2.51 -7.39 -18.47
CA LEU A 169 1.51 -7.12 -17.44
C LEU A 169 0.31 -6.32 -17.99
N THR A 170 0.56 -5.40 -18.93
CA THR A 170 -0.51 -4.64 -19.58
C THR A 170 -1.33 -5.50 -20.56
N ASP A 171 -0.70 -6.51 -21.17
CA ASP A 171 -1.37 -7.49 -22.02
C ASP A 171 -2.30 -8.40 -21.20
N GLU A 172 -1.88 -8.80 -20.00
CA GLU A 172 -2.68 -9.62 -19.08
C GLU A 172 -3.99 -8.91 -18.65
N ILE A 173 -4.01 -7.58 -18.62
CA ILE A 173 -5.22 -6.78 -18.30
C ILE A 173 -6.00 -6.34 -19.55
N GLY A 174 -5.56 -6.73 -20.75
CA GLY A 174 -6.21 -6.37 -22.02
C GLY A 174 -5.98 -4.92 -22.46
N ALA A 175 -4.96 -4.25 -21.93
CA ALA A 175 -4.61 -2.86 -22.25
C ALA A 175 -3.21 -2.79 -22.88
N HIS A 176 -3.03 -3.40 -24.05
CA HIS A 176 -1.71 -3.52 -24.70
C HIS A 176 -1.00 -2.16 -24.84
N VAL A 177 0.26 -2.11 -24.41
CA VAL A 177 1.16 -0.98 -24.63
C VAL A 177 2.49 -1.49 -25.15
N ASP A 178 3.01 -0.86 -26.21
CA ASP A 178 4.30 -1.20 -26.79
C ASP A 178 5.44 -1.04 -25.78
N SER A 179 6.32 -2.05 -25.70
CA SER A 179 7.43 -2.09 -24.74
C SER A 179 8.45 -0.97 -24.97
N GLY A 180 8.68 -0.58 -26.23
CA GLY A 180 9.56 0.54 -26.59
C GLY A 180 8.97 1.88 -26.15
N THR A 181 7.64 2.03 -26.22
CA THR A 181 6.94 3.20 -25.69
C THR A 181 7.11 3.29 -24.18
N ILE A 182 6.92 2.20 -23.45
CA ILE A 182 7.15 2.16 -21.99
C ILE A 182 8.61 2.49 -21.68
N ALA A 183 9.57 1.86 -22.34
CA ALA A 183 11.00 2.10 -22.12
C ALA A 183 11.39 3.57 -22.33
N ARG A 184 10.81 4.24 -23.34
CA ARG A 184 11.00 5.70 -23.56
C ARG A 184 10.47 6.56 -22.41
N HIS A 185 9.39 6.14 -21.75
CA HIS A 185 8.87 6.83 -20.57
C HIS A 185 9.71 6.54 -19.33
N LEU A 186 10.16 5.30 -19.12
CA LEU A 186 11.02 4.93 -18.00
C LEU A 186 12.35 5.70 -18.01
N LYS A 187 12.91 5.99 -19.19
CA LYS A 187 14.10 6.84 -19.35
C LYS A 187 13.97 8.25 -18.75
N LYS A 188 12.74 8.74 -18.54
CA LYS A 188 12.46 10.07 -17.99
C LYS A 188 12.28 10.07 -16.48
N ILE A 189 12.22 8.90 -15.84
CA ILE A 189 12.01 8.78 -14.39
C ILE A 189 13.13 9.46 -13.58
N PRO A 190 14.43 9.28 -13.89
CA PRO A 190 15.50 9.90 -13.10
C PRO A 190 15.36 11.42 -13.04
N ASP A 191 15.10 12.07 -14.18
CA ASP A 191 14.85 13.53 -14.26
C ASP A 191 13.61 13.95 -13.45
N ALA A 192 12.54 13.16 -13.50
CA ALA A 192 11.33 13.45 -12.72
C ALA A 192 11.56 13.40 -11.19
N ILE A 193 12.40 12.48 -10.72
CA ILE A 193 12.76 12.35 -9.29
C ILE A 193 13.69 13.50 -8.87
N GLU A 194 14.71 13.79 -9.67
CA GLU A 194 15.65 14.89 -9.42
C GLU A 194 14.92 16.24 -9.34
N ALA A 195 13.99 16.49 -10.26
CA ALA A 195 13.20 17.72 -10.28
C ALA A 195 12.29 17.91 -9.06
N ARG A 196 11.94 16.83 -8.33
CA ARG A 196 11.11 16.89 -7.12
C ARG A 196 11.91 16.96 -5.83
N THR A 197 13.19 16.58 -5.89
CA THR A 197 14.07 16.53 -4.71
C THR A 197 14.81 17.87 -4.49
N LYS A 198 14.90 18.71 -5.53
CA LYS A 198 15.39 20.08 -5.46
C LYS A 198 14.35 21.04 -4.89
#